data_AF-A0A4V3AQA9-F1
#
_entry.id   AF-A0A4V3AQA9-F1
#
_cell.length_a   1.000
_cell.length_b   1.000
_cell.length_c   1.000
_cell.angle_alpha   90.00
_cell.angle_beta   90.00
_cell.angle_gamma   90.00
#
_symmetry.space_group_name_H-M   'P 1'
#
loop_
_entity.id
_entity.type
_entity.pdbx_description
1 polymer ?
#
loop_
_entity_poly.entity_id
_entity_poly.type
_entity_poly.pdbx_seq_one_letter_code
_entity_poly.pdbx_strand_id
1 'polypeptide(L)'
;MSNNKIFVSYRRQDASGEAGRLVDHLQEVFGENSVFLDVETIEAGLDFVEAIDRALNSCKVLIAMIGPHWVNIKDSEGNPRLFKEDDFIRLEIAAALKRDIRVIPVLVNGAVMPSADQLPEDLKPLTRRHAHEISSSRWKYDCEQLTEVLEKIVGKAPKPAPEPKPFPSPPPKPKPVFRKKSWIERNYLWLLGGFVLISVIGLMMDVEEYDDTIEYINSTEELVDQPIYDNTPPQEPSSSAASLSGRWILRAQDGSEAIWVFSQRGEMIEFAEYNLLDVQVGSGSGLIEDGDYYADYYNSLTGISGEVSLFPNGNGWSGEAYFPSTQIILPITLTRN
;
A
#
# COMPACT_ATOMS: atom_id res chain seq x y z
N MET A 1 -14.79 15.73 -8.83
CA MET A 1 -15.24 14.94 -7.67
C MET A 1 -15.86 15.90 -6.67
N SER A 2 -17.00 15.59 -6.05
CA SER A 2 -17.63 16.47 -5.06
C SER A 2 -16.80 16.51 -3.77
N ASN A 3 -16.24 17.67 -3.42
CA ASN A 3 -15.55 17.91 -2.14
C ASN A 3 -16.52 17.71 -0.97
N ASN A 4 -16.66 16.50 -0.44
CA ASN A 4 -17.56 16.21 0.69
C ASN A 4 -16.79 15.65 1.90
N LYS A 5 -15.48 15.89 1.96
CA LYS A 5 -14.62 15.32 2.99
C LYS A 5 -14.64 16.14 4.27
N ILE A 6 -14.59 15.42 5.38
CA ILE A 6 -14.49 15.90 6.76
C ILE A 6 -13.07 15.58 7.23
N PHE A 7 -12.34 16.60 7.69
CA PHE A 7 -11.01 16.43 8.26
C PHE A 7 -11.05 16.60 9.77
N VAL A 8 -10.49 15.67 10.54
CA VAL A 8 -10.44 15.72 12.00
C VAL A 8 -8.98 15.97 12.43
N SER A 9 -8.71 17.20 12.87
CA SER A 9 -7.45 17.60 13.50
C SER A 9 -7.58 17.40 15.01
N TYR A 10 -6.68 16.62 15.61
CA TYR A 10 -6.67 16.34 17.05
C TYR A 10 -5.25 16.14 17.55
N ARG A 11 -4.99 16.48 18.80
CA ARG A 11 -3.68 16.20 19.42
C ARG A 11 -3.75 14.86 20.14
N ARG A 12 -2.91 13.89 19.73
CA ARG A 12 -2.89 12.52 20.31
C ARG A 12 -2.74 12.48 21.82
N GLN A 13 -1.88 13.35 22.36
CA GLN A 13 -1.63 13.49 23.80
C GLN A 13 -2.80 14.06 24.60
N ASP A 14 -3.84 14.58 23.93
CA ASP A 14 -4.92 15.35 24.56
C ASP A 14 -6.30 14.68 24.39
N ALA A 15 -6.59 14.12 23.21
CA ALA A 15 -7.95 13.68 22.85
C ALA A 15 -7.99 12.44 21.94
N SER A 16 -7.01 11.54 22.04
CA SER A 16 -6.91 10.37 21.13
C SER A 16 -8.10 9.42 21.19
N GLY A 17 -8.62 9.14 22.39
CA GLY A 17 -9.77 8.24 22.57
C GLY A 17 -11.06 8.83 21.98
N GLU A 18 -11.27 10.12 22.18
CA GLU A 18 -12.44 10.86 21.70
C GLU A 18 -12.39 11.04 20.19
N ALA A 19 -11.20 11.32 19.63
CA ALA A 19 -10.98 11.42 18.19
C ALA A 19 -11.34 10.11 17.49
N GLY A 20 -10.82 8.98 17.96
CA GLY A 20 -11.14 7.66 17.38
C GLY A 20 -12.64 7.39 17.41
N ARG A 21 -13.28 7.55 18.57
CA ARG A 21 -14.73 7.32 18.72
C ARG A 21 -15.59 8.24 17.84
N LEU A 22 -15.17 9.48 17.65
CA LEU A 22 -15.89 10.42 16.78
C LEU A 22 -15.71 10.01 15.31
N VAL A 23 -14.50 9.64 14.91
CA VAL A 23 -14.21 9.16 13.55
C VAL A 23 -15.04 7.94 13.23
N ASP A 24 -15.06 6.92 14.09
CA ASP A 24 -15.85 5.69 13.88
C ASP A 24 -17.34 6.04 13.62
N HIS A 25 -17.91 6.91 14.45
CA HIS A 25 -19.29 7.37 14.31
C HIS A 25 -19.51 8.14 13.00
N LEU A 26 -18.60 9.04 12.63
CA LEU A 26 -18.72 9.80 11.40
C LEU A 26 -18.53 8.93 10.15
N GLN A 27 -17.65 7.92 10.19
CA GLN A 27 -17.44 6.97 9.11
C GLN A 27 -18.65 6.07 8.91
N GLU A 28 -19.34 5.66 9.99
CA GLU A 28 -20.59 4.91 9.89
C GLU A 28 -21.67 5.72 9.14
N VAL A 29 -21.70 7.04 9.29
CA VAL A 29 -22.71 7.91 8.68
C VAL A 29 -22.31 8.39 7.28
N PHE A 30 -21.07 8.85 7.09
CA PHE A 30 -20.60 9.52 5.88
C PHE A 30 -19.76 8.61 4.96
N GLY A 31 -19.43 7.40 5.43
CA GLY A 31 -18.53 6.46 4.76
C GLY A 31 -17.06 6.71 5.12
N GLU A 32 -16.27 5.63 5.14
CA GLU A 32 -14.84 5.65 5.49
C GLU A 32 -14.04 6.63 4.63
N ASN A 33 -14.34 6.68 3.33
CA ASN A 33 -13.67 7.55 2.36
C ASN A 33 -13.99 9.05 2.49
N SER A 34 -14.92 9.42 3.37
CA SER A 34 -15.36 10.80 3.58
C SER A 34 -14.73 11.44 4.82
N VAL A 35 -14.10 10.67 5.71
CA VAL A 35 -13.59 11.15 7.00
C VAL A 35 -12.08 10.87 7.08
N PHE A 36 -11.29 11.92 7.26
CA PHE A 36 -9.83 11.87 7.31
C PHE A 36 -9.34 12.33 8.67
N LEU A 37 -8.26 11.72 9.11
CA LEU A 37 -7.66 11.97 10.42
C LEU A 37 -6.24 12.54 10.25
N ASP A 38 -5.91 13.51 11.11
CA ASP A 38 -4.59 14.10 11.42
C ASP A 38 -3.33 13.59 10.68
N VAL A 39 -2.53 14.57 10.30
CA VAL A 39 -1.23 14.55 9.61
C VAL A 39 -0.09 13.94 10.46
N GLU A 40 -0.22 13.73 11.78
CA GLU A 40 0.78 12.94 12.55
C GLU A 40 0.86 11.46 12.12
N THR A 41 0.02 11.02 11.16
CA THR A 41 0.07 9.70 10.53
C THR A 41 0.81 9.72 9.17
N ILE A 42 1.43 10.84 8.80
CA ILE A 42 2.23 10.96 7.57
C ILE A 42 3.53 10.16 7.68
N GLU A 43 3.82 9.38 6.64
CA GLU A 43 5.07 8.63 6.48
C GLU A 43 6.32 9.50 6.65
N ALA A 44 7.34 8.93 7.28
CA ALA A 44 8.65 9.55 7.35
C ALA A 44 9.18 9.81 5.92
N GLY A 45 9.48 11.08 5.60
CA GLY A 45 10.10 11.46 4.32
C GLY A 45 9.22 12.29 3.37
N LEU A 46 7.94 12.49 3.67
CA LEU A 46 7.08 13.40 2.90
C LEU A 46 7.18 14.86 3.37
N ASP A 47 7.04 15.80 2.44
CA ASP A 47 6.85 17.22 2.77
C ASP A 47 5.46 17.40 3.41
N PHE A 48 5.45 17.73 4.70
CA PHE A 48 4.23 17.86 5.49
C PHE A 48 3.37 19.03 5.04
N VAL A 49 3.96 20.10 4.48
CA VAL A 49 3.20 21.25 3.96
C VAL A 49 2.39 20.81 2.75
N GLU A 50 2.98 20.00 1.87
CA GLU A 50 2.27 19.43 0.71
C GLU A 50 1.18 18.45 1.12
N ALA A 51 1.38 17.69 2.19
CA ALA A 51 0.37 16.76 2.69
C ALA A 51 -0.82 17.48 3.34
N ILE A 52 -0.58 18.52 4.14
CA ILE A 52 -1.63 19.40 4.69
C ILE A 52 -2.39 20.07 3.54
N ASP A 53 -1.67 20.60 2.54
CA ASP A 53 -2.27 21.24 1.36
C ASP A 53 -3.23 20.28 0.64
N ARG A 54 -2.78 19.06 0.37
CA ARG A 54 -3.57 18.03 -0.31
C ARG A 54 -4.79 17.57 0.50
N ALA A 55 -4.62 17.34 1.81
CA ALA A 55 -5.73 16.96 2.69
C ALA A 55 -6.81 18.06 2.72
N LEU A 56 -6.40 19.33 2.77
CA LEU A 56 -7.31 20.47 2.82
C LEU A 56 -7.96 20.80 1.47
N ASN A 57 -7.31 20.53 0.33
CA ASN A 57 -7.88 20.84 -1.00
C ASN A 57 -9.20 20.11 -1.30
N SER A 58 -9.40 18.95 -0.70
CA SER A 58 -10.63 18.16 -0.88
C SER A 58 -11.61 18.25 0.29
N CYS A 59 -11.27 19.04 1.32
CA CYS A 59 -11.98 19.18 2.57
C CYS A 59 -12.99 20.34 2.53
N LYS A 60 -14.23 20.09 2.96
CA LYS A 60 -15.24 21.15 3.15
C LYS A 60 -15.33 21.65 4.58
N VAL A 61 -14.98 20.79 5.54
CA VAL A 61 -15.10 21.07 6.96
C VAL A 61 -13.95 20.43 7.72
N LEU A 62 -13.27 21.25 8.53
CA LEU A 62 -12.26 20.80 9.47
C LEU A 62 -12.84 20.83 10.88
N ILE A 63 -12.80 19.70 11.56
CA ILE A 63 -13.07 19.57 12.98
C ILE A 63 -11.74 19.77 13.71
N ALA A 64 -11.68 20.79 14.57
CA ALA A 64 -10.55 21.02 15.46
C ALA A 64 -10.94 20.48 16.85
N MET A 65 -10.49 19.26 17.17
CA MET A 65 -10.77 18.66 18.46
C MET A 65 -9.84 19.23 19.53
N ILE A 66 -10.45 19.82 20.56
CA ILE A 66 -9.77 20.52 21.65
C ILE A 66 -10.09 19.79 22.95
N GLY A 67 -9.08 19.18 23.56
CA GLY A 67 -9.14 18.63 24.90
C GLY A 67 -8.62 19.61 25.97
N PRO A 68 -8.63 19.22 27.24
CA PRO A 68 -8.33 20.11 28.37
C PRO A 68 -6.89 20.65 28.39
N HIS A 69 -5.96 19.95 27.75
CA HIS A 69 -4.54 20.30 27.74
C HIS A 69 -4.07 20.88 26.41
N TRP A 70 -4.96 21.05 25.43
CA TRP A 70 -4.65 21.44 24.05
C TRP A 70 -3.67 22.62 23.92
N VAL A 71 -3.90 23.69 24.69
CA VAL A 71 -3.03 24.90 24.71
C VAL A 71 -1.81 24.78 25.60
N ASN A 72 -1.84 23.90 26.60
CA ASN A 72 -0.86 23.82 27.67
C ASN A 72 0.18 22.72 27.45
N ILE A 73 0.00 21.86 26.44
CA ILE A 73 0.97 20.83 26.09
C ILE A 73 2.27 21.50 25.61
N LYS A 74 3.37 21.05 26.21
CA LYS A 74 4.71 21.58 25.99
C LYS A 74 5.55 20.64 25.13
N ASP A 75 6.52 21.20 24.43
CA ASP A 75 7.56 20.45 23.74
C ASP A 75 8.66 19.98 24.71
N SER A 76 9.71 19.36 24.17
CA SER A 76 10.88 18.90 24.93
C SER A 76 11.66 20.03 25.61
N GLU A 77 11.49 21.27 25.16
CA GLU A 77 12.15 22.46 25.70
C GLU A 77 11.27 23.18 26.74
N GLY A 78 10.04 22.72 26.94
CA GLY A 78 9.09 23.29 27.89
C GLY A 78 8.27 24.46 27.34
N ASN A 79 8.37 24.74 26.04
CA ASN A 79 7.59 25.78 25.36
C ASN A 79 6.22 25.23 24.93
N PRO A 80 5.14 26.04 24.94
CA PRO A 80 3.84 25.60 24.46
C PRO A 80 3.91 25.20 22.97
N ARG A 81 3.52 23.96 22.64
CA ARG A 81 3.67 23.40 21.29
C ARG A 81 2.96 24.24 20.23
N LEU A 82 1.77 24.76 20.53
CA LEU A 82 0.99 25.58 19.58
C LEU A 82 1.72 26.85 19.12
N PHE A 83 2.74 27.33 19.84
CA PHE A 83 3.52 28.50 19.43
C PHE A 83 4.73 28.13 18.56
N LYS A 84 5.06 26.85 18.45
CA LYS A 84 6.09 26.36 17.54
C LYS A 84 5.59 26.53 16.10
N GLU A 85 6.47 26.94 15.20
CA GLU A 85 6.09 27.19 13.79
C GLU A 85 5.78 25.90 13.03
N ASP A 86 6.37 24.78 13.43
CA ASP A 86 6.22 23.46 12.82
C ASP A 86 5.24 22.55 13.60
N ASP A 87 4.43 23.08 14.52
CA ASP A 87 3.38 22.29 15.16
C ASP A 87 2.26 21.97 14.18
N PHE A 88 2.01 20.68 13.95
CA PHE A 88 1.07 20.21 12.93
C PHE A 88 -0.35 20.72 13.14
N ILE A 89 -0.84 20.69 14.39
CA ILE A 89 -2.18 21.17 14.72
C ILE A 89 -2.33 22.66 14.39
N ARG A 90 -1.31 23.47 14.69
CA ARG A 90 -1.29 24.88 14.29
C ARG A 90 -1.37 25.02 12.78
N LEU A 91 -0.51 24.31 12.05
CA LEU A 91 -0.41 24.43 10.60
C LEU A 91 -1.72 24.02 9.89
N GLU A 92 -2.33 22.90 10.29
CA GLU A 92 -3.59 22.41 9.75
C GLU A 92 -4.72 23.42 9.93
N ILE A 93 -4.92 23.89 11.17
CA ILE A 93 -6.01 24.81 11.49
C ILE A 93 -5.78 26.18 10.85
N ALA A 94 -4.54 26.69 10.90
CA ALA A 94 -4.18 27.96 10.26
C ALA A 94 -4.41 27.89 8.74
N ALA A 95 -4.01 26.81 8.09
CA ALA A 95 -4.23 26.60 6.66
C ALA A 95 -5.72 26.52 6.31
N ALA A 96 -6.53 25.81 7.10
CA ALA A 96 -7.98 25.73 6.92
C ALA A 96 -8.66 27.09 7.09
N LEU A 97 -8.28 27.85 8.13
CA LEU A 97 -8.78 29.20 8.36
C LEU A 97 -8.41 30.16 7.22
N LYS A 98 -7.17 30.08 6.71
CA LYS A 98 -6.68 30.90 5.60
C LYS A 98 -7.43 30.64 4.29
N ARG A 99 -7.86 29.39 4.06
CA ARG A 99 -8.60 28.95 2.85
C ARG A 99 -10.11 29.10 2.96
N ASP A 100 -10.59 29.69 4.06
CA ASP A 100 -12.01 29.80 4.41
C ASP A 100 -12.75 28.44 4.41
N ILE A 101 -12.01 27.36 4.73
CA ILE A 101 -12.63 26.07 5.04
C ILE A 101 -13.39 26.24 6.36
N ARG A 102 -14.58 25.63 6.46
CA ARG A 102 -15.38 25.72 7.67
C ARG A 102 -14.67 24.98 8.80
N VAL A 103 -14.09 25.72 9.74
CA VAL A 103 -13.53 25.14 10.97
C VAL A 103 -14.61 25.08 12.05
N ILE A 104 -14.79 23.91 12.65
CA ILE A 104 -15.67 23.64 13.79
C ILE A 104 -14.80 23.19 14.97
N PRO A 105 -14.62 24.05 16.00
CA PRO A 105 -14.04 23.61 17.26
C PRO A 105 -14.95 22.58 17.92
N VAL A 106 -14.40 21.43 18.30
CA VAL A 106 -15.10 20.39 19.06
C VAL A 106 -14.44 20.24 20.42
N LEU A 107 -15.16 20.61 21.48
CA LEU A 107 -14.68 20.54 22.85
C LEU A 107 -15.00 19.18 23.45
N VAL A 108 -14.00 18.51 24.00
CA VAL A 108 -14.15 17.20 24.65
C VAL A 108 -13.61 17.22 26.07
N ASN A 109 -14.07 16.28 26.90
CA ASN A 109 -13.55 16.07 28.27
C ASN A 109 -13.59 17.34 29.15
N GLY A 110 -14.59 18.21 28.95
CA GLY A 110 -14.74 19.45 29.71
C GLY A 110 -13.76 20.55 29.29
N ALA A 111 -13.15 20.44 28.11
CA ALA A 111 -12.34 21.50 27.54
C ALA A 111 -13.15 22.80 27.38
N VAL A 112 -12.44 23.91 27.47
CA VAL A 112 -12.98 25.26 27.25
C VAL A 112 -12.34 25.86 26.01
N MET A 113 -13.08 26.72 25.30
CA MET A 113 -12.51 27.44 24.17
C MET A 113 -11.32 28.31 24.63
N PRO A 114 -10.16 28.22 23.96
CA PRO A 114 -9.04 29.10 24.24
C PRO A 114 -9.38 30.58 24.00
N SER A 115 -8.81 31.46 24.81
CA SER A 115 -8.85 32.90 24.57
C SER A 115 -7.81 33.31 23.51
N ALA A 116 -7.99 34.48 22.89
CA ALA A 116 -7.14 34.90 21.77
C ALA A 116 -5.67 35.13 22.14
N ASP A 117 -5.37 35.42 23.41
CA ASP A 117 -4.03 35.57 23.97
C ASP A 117 -3.32 34.22 24.22
N GLN A 118 -4.07 33.11 24.27
CA GLN A 118 -3.54 31.76 24.41
C GLN A 118 -3.16 31.13 23.06
N LEU A 119 -3.40 31.83 21.95
CA LEU A 119 -3.20 31.32 20.60
C LEU A 119 -2.19 32.16 19.82
N PRO A 120 -1.41 31.54 18.91
CA PRO A 120 -0.63 32.28 17.91
C PRO A 120 -1.56 33.09 16.99
N GLU A 121 -1.02 34.16 16.37
CA GLU A 121 -1.78 35.12 15.56
C GLU A 121 -2.64 34.48 14.47
N ASP A 122 -2.12 33.44 13.82
CA ASP A 122 -2.77 32.71 12.74
C ASP A 122 -3.95 31.84 13.20
N LEU A 123 -4.01 31.47 14.48
CA LEU A 123 -5.11 30.71 15.07
C LEU A 123 -6.15 31.56 15.79
N LYS A 124 -5.89 32.84 16.09
CA LYS A 124 -6.87 33.73 16.74
C LYS A 124 -8.26 33.73 16.07
N PRO A 125 -8.41 33.63 14.73
CA PRO A 125 -9.73 33.50 14.12
C PRO A 125 -10.57 32.31 14.60
N LEU A 126 -9.95 31.25 15.13
CA LEU A 126 -10.63 30.08 15.70
C LEU A 126 -11.54 30.47 16.86
N THR A 127 -11.15 31.44 17.69
CA THR A 127 -11.94 31.94 18.84
C THR A 127 -13.29 32.53 18.44
N ARG A 128 -13.45 32.91 17.17
CA ARG A 128 -14.69 33.46 16.61
C ARG A 128 -15.58 32.39 15.99
N ARG A 129 -15.17 31.12 16.00
CA ARG A 129 -15.96 29.99 15.51
C ARG A 129 -16.81 29.45 16.65
N HIS A 130 -18.09 29.17 16.38
CA HIS A 130 -18.97 28.52 17.34
C HIS A 130 -18.48 27.08 17.61
N ALA A 131 -18.21 26.77 18.87
CA ALA A 131 -17.77 25.45 19.28
C ALA A 131 -18.96 24.49 19.44
N HIS A 132 -18.70 23.20 19.23
CA HIS A 132 -19.62 22.11 19.52
C HIS A 132 -19.05 21.29 20.68
N GLU A 133 -19.80 21.12 21.75
CA GLU A 133 -19.34 20.34 22.92
C GLU A 133 -19.80 18.89 22.79
N ILE A 134 -18.90 17.94 23.07
CA ILE A 134 -19.24 16.53 23.21
C ILE A 134 -18.87 16.09 24.63
N SER A 135 -19.90 15.81 25.43
CA SER A 135 -19.70 15.32 26.79
C SER A 135 -19.58 13.80 26.82
N SER A 136 -18.75 13.27 27.72
CA SER A 136 -18.63 11.81 27.88
C SER A 136 -19.95 11.16 28.34
N SER A 137 -20.79 11.89 29.07
CA SER A 137 -22.08 11.41 29.58
C SER A 137 -23.20 11.40 28.53
N ARG A 138 -23.09 12.22 27.49
CA ARG A 138 -24.09 12.35 26.40
C ARG A 138 -23.49 12.13 25.02
N TRP A 139 -22.38 11.40 24.96
CA TRP A 139 -21.56 11.22 23.76
C TRP A 139 -22.38 10.99 22.49
N LYS A 140 -23.24 9.98 22.50
CA LYS A 140 -24.05 9.61 21.33
C LYS A 140 -24.94 10.77 20.85
N TYR A 141 -25.64 11.43 21.78
CA TYR A 141 -26.51 12.55 21.46
C TYR A 141 -25.70 13.73 20.91
N ASP A 142 -24.60 14.10 21.56
CA ASP A 142 -23.78 15.23 21.12
C ASP A 142 -23.12 14.94 19.74
N CYS A 143 -22.72 13.69 19.47
CA CYS A 143 -22.25 13.23 18.16
C CYS A 143 -23.34 13.31 17.09
N GLU A 144 -24.58 12.88 17.39
CA GLU A 144 -25.72 12.99 16.46
C GLU A 144 -26.00 14.46 16.10
N GLN A 145 -25.95 15.37 17.08
CA GLN A 145 -26.11 16.80 16.83
C GLN A 145 -24.99 17.35 15.93
N LEU A 146 -23.74 16.91 16.12
CA LEU A 146 -22.63 17.29 15.23
C LEU A 146 -22.85 16.73 13.82
N THR A 147 -23.30 15.48 13.70
CA THR A 147 -23.65 14.84 12.43
C THR A 147 -24.69 15.66 11.66
N GLU A 148 -25.77 16.11 12.31
CA GLU A 148 -26.80 16.95 11.67
C GLU A 148 -26.23 18.28 11.13
N VAL A 149 -25.25 18.86 11.83
CA VAL A 149 -24.54 20.06 11.35
C VAL A 149 -23.69 19.72 10.13
N LEU A 150 -22.95 18.60 10.17
CA LEU A 150 -22.07 18.16 9.09
C LEU A 150 -22.86 17.77 7.83
N GLU A 151 -24.00 17.08 7.96
CA GLU A 151 -24.88 16.71 6.85
C GLU A 151 -25.31 17.94 6.03
N LYS A 152 -25.52 19.09 6.67
CA LYS A 152 -25.87 20.35 6.00
C LYS A 152 -24.70 20.95 5.20
N ILE A 153 -23.46 20.60 5.56
CA ILE A 153 -22.24 21.15 4.95
C ILE A 153 -21.74 20.24 3.83
N VAL A 154 -21.59 18.95 4.12
CA VAL A 154 -21.03 17.97 3.17
C VAL A 154 -22.09 17.27 2.34
N GLY A 155 -23.37 17.37 2.71
CA GLY A 155 -24.45 16.60 2.09
C GLY A 155 -24.54 15.18 2.66
N LYS A 156 -25.72 14.57 2.54
CA LYS A 156 -25.92 13.19 3.00
C LYS A 156 -25.30 12.21 2.00
N ALA A 157 -24.32 11.43 2.44
CA ALA A 157 -23.87 10.28 1.66
C ALA A 157 -25.03 9.27 1.59
N PRO A 158 -25.27 8.59 0.44
CA PRO A 158 -26.16 7.45 0.43
C PRO A 158 -25.56 6.40 1.38
N LYS A 159 -26.31 5.99 2.40
CA LYS A 159 -25.94 4.85 3.24
C LYS A 159 -25.64 3.68 2.28
N PRO A 160 -24.42 3.12 2.26
CA PRO A 160 -24.17 1.91 1.50
C PRO A 160 -25.22 0.89 1.94
N ALA A 161 -25.94 0.29 0.99
CA ALA A 161 -26.81 -0.84 1.32
C ALA A 161 -25.95 -1.84 2.10
N PRO A 162 -26.42 -2.40 3.23
CA PRO A 162 -25.66 -3.40 3.95
C PRO A 162 -25.28 -4.48 2.93
N GLU A 163 -23.98 -4.70 2.74
CA GLU A 163 -23.53 -5.79 1.91
C GLU A 163 -24.19 -7.08 2.42
N PRO A 164 -24.68 -7.95 1.52
CA PRO A 164 -25.22 -9.23 1.94
C PRO A 164 -24.14 -9.93 2.77
N LYS A 165 -24.45 -10.20 4.05
CA LYS A 165 -23.57 -10.99 4.93
C LYS A 165 -23.09 -12.18 4.12
N PRO A 166 -21.78 -12.46 4.04
CA PRO A 166 -21.29 -13.63 3.34
C PRO A 166 -22.06 -14.84 3.85
N PHE A 167 -22.67 -15.60 2.94
CA PHE A 167 -23.20 -16.92 3.28
C PHE A 167 -22.09 -17.65 4.05
N PRO A 168 -22.41 -18.38 5.15
CA PRO A 168 -21.42 -19.19 5.83
C PRO A 168 -20.74 -20.06 4.78
N SER A 169 -19.45 -19.82 4.55
CA SER A 169 -18.73 -20.49 3.49
C SER A 169 -18.77 -22.00 3.76
N PRO A 170 -19.01 -22.84 2.74
CA PRO A 170 -18.83 -24.28 2.92
C PRO A 170 -17.42 -24.54 3.45
N PRO A 171 -17.22 -25.56 4.31
CA PRO A 171 -15.92 -25.82 4.92
C PRO A 171 -14.84 -25.89 3.84
N PRO A 172 -13.63 -25.33 4.11
CA PRO A 172 -12.59 -25.22 3.11
C PRO A 172 -12.26 -26.61 2.57
N LYS A 173 -12.31 -26.77 1.24
CA LYS A 173 -11.79 -27.97 0.58
C LYS A 173 -10.31 -28.10 0.95
N PRO A 174 -9.81 -29.31 1.27
CA PRO A 174 -8.42 -29.48 1.66
C PRO A 174 -7.48 -28.95 0.57
N LYS A 175 -6.56 -28.07 0.96
CA LYS A 175 -5.59 -27.43 0.06
C LYS A 175 -4.67 -28.49 -0.57
N PRO A 176 -4.39 -28.45 -1.88
CA PRO A 176 -3.36 -29.31 -2.47
C PRO A 176 -1.99 -28.92 -1.91
N VAL A 177 -1.28 -29.89 -1.34
CA VAL A 177 0.08 -29.71 -0.85
C VAL A 177 1.02 -29.65 -2.05
N PHE A 178 1.45 -28.46 -2.44
CA PHE A 178 2.51 -28.30 -3.45
C PHE A 178 3.86 -28.66 -2.84
N ARG A 179 4.42 -29.78 -3.29
CA ARG A 179 5.73 -30.30 -2.89
C ARG A 179 6.82 -29.50 -3.61
N LYS A 180 7.64 -28.72 -2.89
CA LYS A 180 8.85 -28.08 -3.46
C LYS A 180 9.76 -29.16 -4.06
N LYS A 181 9.97 -29.16 -5.37
CA LYS A 181 11.03 -29.97 -6.00
C LYS A 181 12.38 -29.36 -5.65
N SER A 182 13.21 -30.14 -4.98
CA SER A 182 14.57 -29.76 -4.56
C SER A 182 15.49 -29.69 -5.78
N TRP A 183 16.39 -28.71 -5.80
CA TRP A 183 17.43 -28.47 -6.82
C TRP A 183 18.23 -29.74 -7.22
N ILE A 184 18.27 -30.74 -6.33
CA ILE A 184 18.92 -32.05 -6.51
C ILE A 184 18.22 -32.92 -7.58
N GLU A 185 16.91 -32.73 -7.84
CA GLU A 185 16.15 -33.55 -8.80
C GLU A 185 16.45 -33.22 -10.28
N ARG A 186 17.05 -32.06 -10.59
CA ARG A 186 17.41 -31.67 -11.98
C ARG A 186 18.81 -32.13 -12.41
N ASN A 187 19.72 -32.43 -11.49
CA ASN A 187 21.13 -32.70 -11.81
C ASN A 187 21.63 -34.12 -11.50
N TYR A 188 20.76 -35.04 -11.05
CA TYR A 188 21.11 -36.44 -10.74
C TYR A 188 21.63 -37.23 -11.95
N LEU A 189 21.19 -36.92 -13.18
CA LEU A 189 21.64 -37.61 -14.41
C LEU A 189 23.15 -37.42 -14.69
N TRP A 190 23.75 -36.29 -14.29
CA TRP A 190 25.20 -36.07 -14.38
C TRP A 190 25.99 -36.91 -13.37
N LEU A 191 25.42 -37.18 -12.19
CA LEU A 191 26.05 -38.01 -11.15
C LEU A 191 25.92 -39.52 -11.46
N LEU A 192 24.85 -39.94 -12.14
CA LEU A 192 24.67 -41.32 -12.62
C LEU A 192 25.63 -41.67 -13.76
N GLY A 193 25.82 -40.78 -14.74
CA GLY A 193 26.65 -41.03 -15.92
C GLY A 193 28.13 -41.28 -15.57
N GLY A 194 28.67 -40.53 -14.61
CA GLY A 194 30.05 -40.71 -14.14
C GLY A 194 30.26 -42.01 -13.35
N PHE A 195 29.25 -42.49 -12.61
CA PHE A 195 29.36 -43.68 -11.77
C PHE A 195 29.18 -44.99 -12.55
N VAL A 196 28.34 -44.99 -13.60
CA VAL A 196 28.15 -46.15 -14.50
C VAL A 196 29.39 -46.38 -15.36
N LEU A 197 30.06 -45.32 -15.84
CA LEU A 197 31.27 -45.45 -16.65
C LEU A 197 32.43 -46.08 -15.86
N ILE A 198 32.63 -45.68 -14.60
CA ILE A 198 33.65 -46.24 -13.71
C ILE A 198 33.33 -47.69 -13.30
N SER A 199 32.04 -48.04 -13.17
CA SER A 199 31.62 -49.40 -12.81
C SER A 199 31.68 -50.37 -13.99
N VAL A 200 31.44 -49.93 -15.22
CA VAL A 200 31.53 -50.77 -16.44
C VAL A 200 32.98 -51.04 -16.82
N ILE A 201 33.88 -50.07 -16.61
CA ILE A 201 35.32 -50.22 -16.87
C ILE A 201 35.98 -51.17 -15.85
N GLY A 202 35.48 -51.25 -14.61
CA GLY A 202 35.98 -52.17 -13.57
C GLY A 202 35.44 -53.60 -13.61
N LEU A 203 34.42 -53.91 -14.44
CA LEU A 203 33.71 -55.20 -14.46
C LEU A 203 33.89 -55.99 -15.77
N MET A 204 34.72 -55.51 -16.70
CA MET A 204 34.93 -56.10 -18.02
C MET A 204 36.40 -56.42 -18.33
N MET A 205 37.25 -56.61 -17.32
CA MET A 205 38.62 -57.08 -17.54
C MET A 205 39.05 -58.03 -16.42
N ASP A 206 39.07 -59.33 -16.72
CA ASP A 206 39.94 -60.29 -16.05
C ASP A 206 40.76 -61.01 -17.14
N VAL A 207 42.06 -60.69 -17.13
CA VAL A 207 43.26 -61.40 -17.62
C VAL A 207 43.24 -62.03 -19.02
N GLU A 208 44.04 -61.48 -19.94
CA GLU A 208 45.06 -62.25 -20.66
C GLU A 208 46.18 -61.35 -21.22
N GLU A 209 47.39 -61.87 -21.13
CA GLU A 209 48.69 -61.26 -21.41
C GLU A 209 48.90 -61.05 -22.92
N TYR A 210 49.17 -59.82 -23.37
CA TYR A 210 49.90 -59.58 -24.61
C TYR A 210 50.66 -58.26 -24.60
N ASP A 211 51.81 -58.35 -25.25
CA ASP A 211 53.02 -57.58 -25.07
C ASP A 211 53.10 -56.32 -25.97
N ASP A 212 53.99 -55.45 -25.53
CA ASP A 212 54.84 -54.56 -26.33
C ASP A 212 54.33 -53.25 -26.95
N THR A 213 55.01 -52.19 -26.48
CA THR A 213 55.55 -51.04 -27.24
C THR A 213 54.61 -49.93 -27.74
N ILE A 214 54.84 -48.70 -27.24
CA ILE A 214 55.42 -47.54 -27.99
C ILE A 214 54.33 -46.86 -28.86
N GLU A 215 54.06 -45.56 -28.88
CA GLU A 215 54.86 -44.34 -28.75
C GLU A 215 53.91 -43.16 -28.46
N TYR A 216 54.46 -42.11 -27.87
CA TYR A 216 53.87 -40.77 -27.81
C TYR A 216 53.80 -40.11 -29.22
N ILE A 217 53.23 -38.89 -29.27
CA ILE A 217 53.38 -37.85 -30.33
C ILE A 217 52.24 -37.96 -31.39
N ASN A 218 51.49 -36.94 -31.84
CA ASN A 218 51.63 -35.48 -31.90
C ASN A 218 50.26 -34.79 -32.06
N SER A 219 50.20 -33.54 -31.56
CA SER A 219 49.63 -32.34 -32.19
C SER A 219 49.13 -32.44 -33.65
N THR A 220 47.94 -31.88 -33.94
CA THR A 220 47.73 -31.01 -35.12
C THR A 220 46.47 -30.13 -34.99
N GLU A 221 46.64 -28.86 -35.35
CA GLU A 221 45.62 -27.84 -35.61
C GLU A 221 44.83 -28.12 -36.91
N GLU A 222 43.62 -27.54 -37.02
CA GLU A 222 43.05 -26.78 -38.18
C GLU A 222 41.53 -26.64 -37.97
N LEU A 223 40.97 -25.44 -37.74
CA LEU A 223 40.54 -24.38 -38.67
C LEU A 223 39.30 -24.71 -39.54
N VAL A 224 38.43 -23.68 -39.68
CA VAL A 224 37.30 -23.51 -40.64
C VAL A 224 35.95 -24.10 -40.15
N ASP A 225 34.80 -23.42 -40.10
CA ASP A 225 34.28 -22.19 -40.72
C ASP A 225 33.16 -21.59 -39.83
N GLN A 226 32.95 -20.26 -39.89
CA GLN A 226 31.78 -19.60 -39.30
C GLN A 226 30.67 -19.41 -40.35
N PRO A 227 29.37 -19.58 -40.02
CA PRO A 227 28.31 -18.97 -40.81
C PRO A 227 27.91 -17.60 -40.24
N ILE A 228 28.15 -16.60 -41.09
CA ILE A 228 27.38 -15.39 -41.37
C ILE A 228 26.07 -15.24 -40.54
N TYR A 229 26.03 -14.23 -39.66
CA TYR A 229 24.78 -13.76 -39.05
C TYR A 229 24.05 -12.82 -40.03
N ASP A 230 22.85 -13.24 -40.40
CA ASP A 230 21.83 -12.44 -41.06
C ASP A 230 21.43 -11.28 -40.11
N ASN A 231 21.69 -10.04 -40.54
CA ASN A 231 21.24 -8.84 -39.87
C ASN A 231 19.78 -8.58 -40.25
N THR A 232 18.89 -9.40 -39.72
CA THR A 232 17.46 -9.08 -39.63
C THR A 232 17.20 -8.59 -38.21
N PRO A 233 16.79 -7.33 -37.98
CA PRO A 233 16.38 -6.86 -36.66
C PRO A 233 15.28 -7.80 -36.13
N PRO A 234 15.29 -8.18 -34.85
CA PRO A 234 14.23 -9.01 -34.29
C PRO A 234 12.88 -8.38 -34.59
N GLN A 235 12.09 -9.08 -35.41
CA GLN A 235 10.68 -8.79 -35.60
C GLN A 235 10.04 -8.95 -34.22
N GLU A 236 9.53 -7.85 -33.67
CA GLU A 236 8.78 -7.86 -32.41
C GLU A 236 7.72 -8.96 -32.49
N PRO A 237 7.66 -9.91 -31.53
CA PRO A 237 6.56 -10.84 -31.48
C PRO A 237 5.28 -10.03 -31.28
N SER A 238 4.47 -10.01 -32.34
CA SER A 238 3.06 -9.62 -32.33
C SER A 238 2.31 -10.59 -31.42
N SER A 239 2.38 -10.32 -30.12
CA SER A 239 1.62 -10.95 -29.07
C SER A 239 0.60 -9.92 -28.60
N SER A 240 -0.67 -10.17 -28.88
CA SER A 240 -1.81 -9.44 -28.31
C SER A 240 -1.96 -9.78 -26.81
N ALA A 241 -0.87 -9.80 -26.06
CA ALA A 241 -0.89 -9.91 -24.61
C ALA A 241 -1.63 -8.69 -24.08
N ALA A 242 -2.64 -8.92 -23.24
CA ALA A 242 -3.39 -7.86 -22.58
C ALA A 242 -2.37 -6.93 -21.91
N SER A 243 -2.20 -5.72 -22.43
CA SER A 243 -1.18 -4.81 -21.91
C SER A 243 -1.51 -4.51 -20.45
N LEU A 244 -0.64 -4.95 -19.54
CA LEU A 244 -0.72 -4.65 -18.10
C LEU A 244 -0.43 -3.17 -17.84
N SER A 245 0.13 -2.43 -18.81
CA SER A 245 0.41 -1.01 -18.66
C SER A 245 -0.85 -0.16 -18.45
N GLY A 246 -0.74 0.81 -17.56
CA GLY A 246 -1.81 1.74 -17.21
C GLY A 246 -2.26 1.59 -15.77
N ARG A 247 -3.39 2.24 -15.46
CA ARG A 247 -3.92 2.34 -14.11
C ARG A 247 -4.99 1.26 -13.88
N TRP A 248 -4.85 0.56 -12.76
CA TRP A 248 -5.69 -0.55 -12.35
C TRP A 248 -6.18 -0.33 -10.93
N ILE A 249 -7.43 -0.72 -10.68
CA ILE A 249 -7.96 -0.85 -9.32
C ILE A 249 -7.68 -2.28 -8.89
N LEU A 250 -6.87 -2.42 -7.84
CA LEU A 250 -6.67 -3.66 -7.11
C LEU A 250 -7.77 -3.80 -6.07
N ARG A 251 -8.38 -4.99 -6.03
CA ARG A 251 -9.28 -5.42 -4.96
C ARG A 251 -8.74 -6.69 -4.34
N ALA A 252 -8.48 -6.63 -3.05
CA ALA A 252 -8.12 -7.78 -2.24
C ALA A 252 -9.39 -8.44 -1.67
N GLN A 253 -9.29 -9.73 -1.35
CA GLN A 253 -10.42 -10.48 -0.79
C GLN A 253 -10.84 -10.01 0.61
N ASP A 254 -9.94 -9.36 1.36
CA ASP A 254 -10.24 -8.78 2.67
C ASP A 254 -11.02 -7.45 2.59
N GLY A 255 -11.37 -7.00 1.38
CA GLY A 255 -12.08 -5.76 1.13
C GLY A 255 -11.16 -4.56 0.89
N SER A 256 -9.84 -4.72 1.01
CA SER A 256 -8.89 -3.64 0.75
C SER A 256 -8.87 -3.29 -0.75
N GLU A 257 -8.94 -2.00 -1.05
CA GLU A 257 -8.75 -1.49 -2.41
C GLU A 257 -7.48 -0.64 -2.50
N ALA A 258 -6.75 -0.79 -3.61
CA ALA A 258 -5.58 0.02 -3.91
C ALA A 258 -5.54 0.35 -5.41
N ILE A 259 -4.71 1.31 -5.79
CA ILE A 259 -4.55 1.70 -7.19
C ILE A 259 -3.14 1.35 -7.63
N TRP A 260 -3.00 0.49 -8.63
CA TRP A 260 -1.70 0.14 -9.17
C TRP A 260 -1.54 0.75 -10.55
N VAL A 261 -0.46 1.51 -10.75
CA VAL A 261 -0.09 2.07 -12.05
C VAL A 261 1.13 1.32 -12.54
N PHE A 262 0.93 0.56 -13.62
CA PHE A 262 1.98 -0.22 -14.26
C PHE A 262 2.58 0.57 -15.41
N SER A 263 3.90 0.50 -15.52
CA SER A 263 4.67 1.02 -16.64
C SER A 263 5.60 -0.05 -17.17
N GLN A 264 5.64 -0.21 -18.49
CA GLN A 264 6.49 -1.19 -19.14
C GLN A 264 7.74 -0.50 -19.70
N ARG A 265 8.91 -1.03 -19.33
CA ARG A 265 10.23 -0.63 -19.85
C ARG A 265 10.95 -1.86 -20.39
N GLY A 266 10.73 -2.18 -21.66
CA GLY A 266 11.25 -3.40 -22.27
C GLY A 266 10.52 -4.66 -21.75
N GLU A 267 11.28 -5.67 -21.33
CA GLU A 267 10.75 -6.90 -20.73
C GLU A 267 10.38 -6.74 -19.24
N MET A 268 10.87 -5.68 -18.59
CA MET A 268 10.60 -5.39 -17.19
C MET A 268 9.35 -4.50 -17.07
N ILE A 269 8.45 -4.88 -16.16
CA ILE A 269 7.26 -4.11 -15.82
C ILE A 269 7.39 -3.68 -14.36
N GLU A 270 7.40 -2.37 -14.18
CA GLU A 270 7.38 -1.70 -12.89
C GLU A 270 5.95 -1.29 -12.58
N PHE A 271 5.58 -1.32 -11.30
CA PHE A 271 4.35 -0.70 -10.84
C PHE A 271 4.57 0.14 -9.60
N ALA A 272 3.73 1.15 -9.48
CA ALA A 272 3.57 1.94 -8.26
C ALA A 272 2.17 1.69 -7.73
N GLU A 273 2.10 1.32 -6.45
CA GLU A 273 0.86 1.27 -5.69
C GLU A 273 0.60 2.64 -5.08
N TYR A 274 -0.60 3.14 -5.29
CA TYR A 274 -1.12 4.36 -4.73
C TYR A 274 -2.28 4.03 -3.80
N ASN A 275 -2.30 4.69 -2.65
CA ASN A 275 -3.47 4.68 -1.79
C ASN A 275 -4.59 5.58 -2.37
N LEU A 276 -5.72 5.65 -1.68
CA LEU A 276 -6.88 6.45 -2.09
C LEU A 276 -6.64 7.98 -2.10
N LEU A 277 -5.45 8.43 -1.68
CA LEU A 277 -4.99 9.81 -1.72
C LEU A 277 -4.01 10.08 -2.88
N ASP A 278 -3.85 9.14 -3.82
CA ASP A 278 -2.86 9.18 -4.91
C ASP A 278 -1.42 9.38 -4.40
N VAL A 279 -1.13 8.92 -3.17
CA VAL A 279 0.22 8.84 -2.62
C VAL A 279 0.77 7.46 -2.93
N GLN A 280 1.96 7.40 -3.53
CA GLN A 280 2.63 6.13 -3.76
C GLN A 280 3.01 5.52 -2.40
N VAL A 281 2.40 4.40 -2.05
CA VAL A 281 2.61 3.66 -0.79
C VAL A 281 3.28 2.31 -1.01
N GLY A 282 3.48 1.95 -2.27
CA GLY A 282 4.19 0.74 -2.61
C GLY A 282 4.74 0.80 -4.02
N SER A 283 5.64 -0.12 -4.30
CA SER A 283 6.22 -0.29 -5.61
C SER A 283 6.63 -1.73 -5.80
N GLY A 284 6.68 -2.14 -7.05
CA GLY A 284 7.25 -3.42 -7.41
C GLY A 284 7.78 -3.41 -8.82
N SER A 285 8.58 -4.43 -9.10
CA SER A 285 9.12 -4.65 -10.43
C SER A 285 9.12 -6.14 -10.71
N GLY A 286 8.82 -6.48 -11.94
CA GLY A 286 8.61 -7.86 -12.35
C GLY A 286 8.73 -8.05 -13.84
N LEU A 287 8.40 -9.24 -14.28
CA LEU A 287 8.44 -9.65 -15.67
C LEU A 287 7.22 -10.49 -16.01
N ILE A 288 6.90 -10.56 -17.29
CA ILE A 288 5.90 -11.50 -17.80
C ILE A 288 6.62 -12.74 -18.32
N GLU A 289 6.29 -13.90 -17.78
CA GLU A 289 6.77 -15.21 -18.25
C GLU A 289 5.55 -16.08 -18.57
N ASP A 290 5.51 -16.65 -19.78
CA ASP A 290 4.39 -17.48 -20.27
C ASP A 290 2.98 -16.84 -20.20
N GLY A 291 2.92 -15.49 -20.18
CA GLY A 291 1.66 -14.72 -20.11
C GLY A 291 1.24 -14.33 -18.70
N ASP A 292 1.95 -14.80 -17.68
CA ASP A 292 1.72 -14.50 -16.27
C ASP A 292 2.72 -13.46 -15.78
N TYR A 293 2.28 -12.54 -14.93
CA TYR A 293 3.12 -11.50 -14.36
C TYR A 293 3.60 -11.87 -12.96
N TYR A 294 4.92 -11.84 -12.77
CA TYR A 294 5.57 -12.12 -11.49
C TYR A 294 6.39 -10.91 -11.06
N ALA A 295 6.22 -10.45 -9.83
CA ALA A 295 6.91 -9.27 -9.33
C ALA A 295 7.24 -9.35 -7.83
N ASP A 296 8.35 -8.72 -7.48
CA ASP A 296 8.60 -8.33 -6.10
C ASP A 296 7.80 -7.08 -5.79
N TYR A 297 7.24 -7.03 -4.58
CA TYR A 297 6.44 -5.93 -4.06
C TYR A 297 7.00 -5.45 -2.74
N TYR A 298 6.99 -4.13 -2.54
CA TYR A 298 7.27 -3.51 -1.28
C TYR A 298 6.25 -2.41 -1.01
N ASN A 299 5.63 -2.47 0.16
CA ASN A 299 4.78 -1.42 0.68
C ASN A 299 5.58 -0.56 1.67
N SER A 300 5.84 0.70 1.32
CA SER A 300 6.58 1.62 2.17
C SER A 300 5.82 1.97 3.45
N LEU A 301 4.48 1.99 3.41
CA LEU A 301 3.62 2.40 4.52
C LEU A 301 3.63 1.39 5.66
N THR A 302 3.59 0.11 5.33
CA THR A 302 3.59 -1.00 6.28
C THR A 302 4.98 -1.60 6.50
N GLY A 303 5.94 -1.26 5.63
CA GLY A 303 7.27 -1.88 5.59
C GLY A 303 7.23 -3.36 5.18
N ILE A 304 6.12 -3.82 4.58
CA ILE A 304 5.93 -5.21 4.20
C ILE A 304 6.42 -5.42 2.76
N SER A 305 7.32 -6.38 2.58
CA SER A 305 7.67 -6.93 1.28
C SER A 305 6.82 -8.16 0.97
N GLY A 306 6.56 -8.39 -0.31
CA GLY A 306 5.86 -9.56 -0.80
C GLY A 306 6.21 -9.93 -2.23
N GLU A 307 5.66 -11.03 -2.69
CA GLU A 307 5.75 -11.52 -4.06
C GLU A 307 4.35 -11.51 -4.65
N VAL A 308 4.21 -11.05 -5.89
CA VAL A 308 2.93 -10.92 -6.58
C VAL A 308 2.96 -11.80 -7.82
N SER A 309 1.91 -12.61 -7.98
CA SER A 309 1.68 -13.42 -9.19
C SER A 309 0.31 -13.08 -9.74
N LEU A 310 0.23 -12.70 -11.02
CA LEU A 310 -1.00 -12.29 -11.69
C LEU A 310 -1.17 -13.05 -13.01
N PHE A 311 -2.38 -13.52 -13.24
CA PHE A 311 -2.79 -14.28 -14.42
C PHE A 311 -3.88 -13.51 -15.17
N PRO A 312 -3.89 -13.48 -16.50
CA PRO A 312 -4.92 -12.80 -17.28
C PRO A 312 -6.30 -13.45 -17.07
N ASN A 313 -7.33 -12.64 -16.83
CA ASN A 313 -8.71 -13.08 -16.60
C ASN A 313 -9.69 -12.23 -17.42
N GLY A 314 -9.87 -12.59 -18.70
CA GLY A 314 -10.78 -11.90 -19.61
C GLY A 314 -10.38 -10.44 -19.86
N ASN A 315 -10.97 -9.52 -19.11
CA ASN A 315 -10.75 -8.06 -19.23
C ASN A 315 -9.83 -7.48 -18.13
N GLY A 316 -9.23 -8.32 -17.28
CA GLY A 316 -8.30 -7.88 -16.25
C GLY A 316 -7.30 -8.95 -15.84
N TRP A 317 -6.81 -8.86 -14.61
CA TRP A 317 -5.84 -9.80 -14.07
C TRP A 317 -6.29 -10.27 -12.68
N SER A 318 -6.02 -11.52 -12.34
CA SER A 318 -6.33 -12.09 -11.03
C SER A 318 -5.14 -12.89 -10.55
N GLY A 319 -4.91 -12.96 -9.25
CA GLY A 319 -3.81 -13.73 -8.71
C GLY A 319 -3.65 -13.54 -7.22
N GLU A 320 -2.41 -13.58 -6.73
CA GLU A 320 -2.12 -13.60 -5.29
C GLU A 320 -0.91 -12.72 -4.96
N ALA A 321 -0.98 -12.06 -3.80
CA ALA A 321 0.14 -11.40 -3.15
C ALA A 321 0.54 -12.24 -1.92
N TYR A 322 1.78 -12.70 -1.88
CA TYR A 322 2.35 -13.46 -0.77
C TYR A 322 3.27 -12.58 0.06
N PHE A 323 3.07 -12.56 1.38
CA PHE A 323 3.86 -11.77 2.32
C PHE A 323 4.68 -12.68 3.24
N PRO A 324 5.99 -12.86 2.98
CA PRO A 324 6.82 -13.81 3.74
C PRO A 324 6.89 -13.55 5.24
N SER A 325 6.83 -12.28 5.65
CA SER A 325 6.92 -11.86 7.05
C SER A 325 5.73 -12.32 7.90
N THR A 326 4.55 -12.45 7.27
CA THR A 326 3.29 -12.83 7.94
C THR A 326 2.77 -14.20 7.49
N GLN A 327 3.40 -14.80 6.47
CA GLN A 327 2.92 -16.01 5.78
C GLN A 327 1.49 -15.88 5.22
N ILE A 328 1.05 -14.65 4.97
CA ILE A 328 -0.25 -14.36 4.40
C ILE A 328 -0.16 -14.49 2.88
N ILE A 329 -1.14 -15.18 2.30
CA ILE A 329 -1.40 -15.18 0.86
C ILE A 329 -2.73 -14.48 0.67
N LEU A 330 -2.73 -13.38 -0.08
CA LEU A 330 -3.88 -12.53 -0.30
C LEU A 330 -4.31 -12.62 -1.76
N PRO A 331 -5.49 -13.17 -2.07
CA PRO A 331 -6.02 -13.15 -3.43
C PRO A 331 -6.37 -11.72 -3.84
N ILE A 332 -5.90 -11.32 -5.02
CA ILE A 332 -6.06 -9.98 -5.58
C ILE A 332 -6.64 -10.04 -6.99
N THR A 333 -7.42 -9.02 -7.35
CA THR A 333 -7.93 -8.85 -8.71
C THR A 333 -7.71 -7.41 -9.17
N LEU A 334 -7.16 -7.26 -10.37
CA LEU A 334 -6.99 -5.99 -11.06
C LEU A 334 -8.09 -5.78 -12.10
N THR A 335 -8.77 -4.65 -12.00
CA THR A 335 -9.74 -4.17 -12.99
C THR A 335 -9.29 -2.83 -13.56
N ARG A 336 -9.50 -2.61 -14.86
CA ARG A 336 -9.20 -1.31 -15.49
C ARG A 336 -9.98 -0.21 -14.79
N ASN A 337 -9.29 0.86 -14.41
CA ASN A 337 -9.90 2.10 -13.91
C ASN A 337 -10.47 2.94 -15.05
#